data_AF-A0A4E0RR97-F1
#
_entry.id   AF-A0A4E0RR97-F1
#
_cell.length_a   1.000
_cell.length_b   1.000
_cell.length_c   1.000
_cell.angle_alpha   90.00
_cell.angle_beta   90.00
_cell.angle_gamma   90.00
#
_symmetry.space_group_name_H-M   'P 1'
#
loop_
_entity.id
_entity.type
_entity.pdbx_description
1 polymer ?
#
loop_
_entity_poly.entity_id
_entity_poly.type
_entity_poly.pdbx_seq_one_letter_code
_entity_poly.pdbx_strand_id
1 'polypeptide(L)'
;MNNYTRKIYFKQVEVEQSGPSVNSNDIEQRIAARRIRIQNRLEMQKPEESSKHAEEQKEISLSKKQIDLSSKHISKLVRDGDSFISNIRVACDARENLRRIEEDELNEHRIRRLELDAKVGMETFDKITSEWENLRASEIPQDTRDMLTDQKTACADLVAEKNKLINELNMEIKAKDDHFVRELKKRTEDIELLSERMESQIRAMQKTYREELAAIEAALIAQKDQLVTEQNAEWEMLMHEIKQKQINYLEEHRLRVEQCDRELDELRTKNSEEYNALKNSLETEVETLELQLLKLKATYQLNLEKLEYNFQVLKRRDEENTITKSNQKRKITRMQDTLNNLHNKAIKQEKQYTFENEQLSEDYKKRMENFKDLQKKSKLLIEAEHKSFREIWIMNEEELKELTNKLLDASRVISEQQLGIPWRKPDVTFMCNVGPISGPVDQITCKPPAVIAMKQAFQPDAERTSRIRMRNEKNTVPKSLHDVPPEVVRDFLQLLCYEPGDDEDDDSDENDGYVNDCVDDDDDDDDDDDDDDDDDEEEEEEGHNDEDRHSDEADDNYDDGHHRGILE
;
A
#
# COMPACT_ATOMS: atom_id res chain seq x y z
N MET A 1 -26.79 4.93 26.35
CA MET A 1 -28.18 4.55 26.66
C MET A 1 -29.10 5.18 25.63
N ASN A 2 -29.64 4.34 24.74
CA ASN A 2 -30.66 4.67 23.75
C ASN A 2 -31.97 5.10 24.42
N ASN A 3 -32.72 6.03 23.80
CA ASN A 3 -34.16 5.89 23.52
C ASN A 3 -34.74 7.17 22.90
N TYR A 4 -34.71 7.27 21.56
CA TYR A 4 -35.71 8.04 20.83
C TYR A 4 -36.41 7.12 19.83
N THR A 5 -37.50 6.53 20.31
CA THR A 5 -38.34 5.59 19.59
C THR A 5 -39.16 6.32 18.53
N ARG A 6 -38.88 5.97 17.27
CA ARG A 6 -39.60 6.36 16.06
C ARG A 6 -41.07 5.90 16.16
N LYS A 7 -42.02 6.80 16.38
CA LYS A 7 -43.46 6.49 16.30
C LYS A 7 -43.89 6.42 14.83
N ILE A 8 -44.00 5.19 14.34
CA ILE A 8 -44.66 4.84 13.07
C ILE A 8 -46.18 4.90 13.32
N TYR A 9 -46.88 5.81 12.64
CA TYR A 9 -48.34 5.83 12.65
C TYR A 9 -48.88 4.84 11.62
N PHE A 10 -49.52 3.79 12.12
CA PHE A 10 -50.36 2.89 11.34
C PHE A 10 -51.59 3.64 10.81
N LYS A 11 -51.84 3.52 9.51
CA LYS A 11 -53.03 3.98 8.81
C LYS A 11 -54.22 3.11 9.23
N GLN A 12 -55.03 3.59 10.17
CA GLN A 12 -56.39 3.08 10.36
C GLN A 12 -57.30 3.73 9.31
N VAL A 13 -57.90 2.87 8.50
CA VAL A 13 -58.95 3.22 7.54
C VAL A 13 -60.25 3.33 8.34
N GLU A 14 -60.66 4.55 8.69
CA GLU A 14 -62.05 4.86 8.99
C GLU A 14 -62.65 5.54 7.77
N VAL A 15 -63.58 4.84 7.14
CA VAL A 15 -64.44 5.36 6.08
C VAL A 15 -65.70 5.92 6.73
N GLU A 16 -66.15 7.04 6.17
CA GLU A 16 -67.47 7.68 6.33
C GLU A 16 -67.69 8.63 7.52
N GLN A 17 -67.35 9.90 7.31
CA GLN A 17 -68.35 10.91 6.93
C GLN A 17 -67.74 11.82 5.85
N SER A 18 -67.92 11.45 4.57
CA SER A 18 -67.45 12.28 3.46
C SER A 18 -68.33 13.53 3.39
N GLY A 19 -67.82 14.65 3.92
CA GLY A 19 -68.34 15.96 3.56
C GLY A 19 -68.36 16.17 2.04
N PRO A 20 -69.10 17.17 1.55
CA PRO A 20 -69.23 17.43 0.11
C PRO A 20 -67.84 17.54 -0.53
N SER A 21 -67.58 16.62 -1.46
CA SER A 21 -66.28 16.47 -2.14
C SER A 21 -66.33 17.08 -3.53
N VAL A 22 -65.26 17.81 -3.90
CA VAL A 22 -65.13 18.43 -5.23
C VAL A 22 -65.04 17.37 -6.35
N ASN A 23 -64.67 16.14 -6.00
CA ASN A 23 -64.53 15.02 -6.92
C ASN A 23 -65.75 14.07 -6.90
N SER A 24 -66.86 14.47 -6.29
CA SER A 24 -68.11 13.70 -6.34
C SER A 24 -68.73 13.75 -7.74
N ASN A 25 -69.36 12.64 -8.15
CA ASN A 25 -70.08 12.54 -9.43
C ASN A 25 -71.37 13.38 -9.42
N ASP A 26 -71.88 13.72 -8.25
CA ASP A 26 -73.08 14.53 -8.05
C ASP A 26 -72.80 16.06 -8.17
N ILE A 27 -73.60 16.75 -8.98
CA ILE A 27 -73.47 18.19 -9.25
C ILE A 27 -73.72 19.01 -7.98
N GLU A 28 -74.69 18.62 -7.15
CA GLU A 28 -75.05 19.37 -5.94
C GLU A 28 -73.94 19.29 -4.89
N GLN A 29 -73.35 18.11 -4.69
CA GLN A 29 -72.18 17.95 -3.83
C GLN A 29 -70.97 18.76 -4.29
N ARG A 30 -70.74 18.87 -5.62
CA ARG A 30 -69.67 19.73 -6.15
C ARG A 30 -69.94 21.22 -5.92
N ILE A 31 -71.18 21.67 -6.08
CA ILE A 31 -71.57 23.06 -5.81
C ILE A 31 -71.43 23.37 -4.31
N ALA A 32 -71.85 22.46 -3.44
CA ALA A 32 -71.71 22.60 -1.99
C ALA A 32 -70.23 22.64 -1.57
N ALA A 33 -69.40 21.73 -2.09
CA ALA A 33 -67.96 21.70 -1.83
C ALA A 33 -67.26 22.99 -2.29
N ARG A 34 -67.67 23.53 -3.45
CA ARG A 34 -67.13 24.77 -4.00
C ARG A 34 -67.59 25.99 -3.21
N ARG A 35 -68.84 26.03 -2.74
CA ARG A 35 -69.35 27.08 -1.83
C ARG A 35 -68.60 27.09 -0.51
N ILE A 36 -68.38 25.91 0.10
CA ILE A 36 -67.60 25.79 1.35
C ILE A 36 -66.15 26.23 1.13
N ARG A 37 -65.52 25.86 0.00
CA ARG A 37 -64.15 26.28 -0.31
C ARG A 37 -64.05 27.80 -0.53
N ILE A 38 -65.06 28.42 -1.16
CA ILE A 38 -65.12 29.88 -1.34
C ILE A 38 -65.38 30.58 0.00
N GLN A 39 -66.27 30.04 0.84
CA GLN A 39 -66.55 30.56 2.17
C GLN A 39 -65.32 30.48 3.08
N ASN A 40 -64.62 29.35 3.13
CA ASN A 40 -63.36 29.21 3.88
C ASN A 40 -62.28 30.16 3.36
N ARG A 41 -62.24 30.42 2.04
CA ARG A 41 -61.30 31.38 1.47
C ARG A 41 -61.64 32.82 1.84
N LEU A 42 -62.93 33.15 1.93
CA LEU A 42 -63.42 34.45 2.42
C LEU A 42 -63.24 34.60 3.93
N GLU A 43 -63.35 33.52 4.70
CA GLU A 43 -63.06 33.49 6.14
C GLU A 43 -61.55 33.59 6.42
N MET A 44 -60.69 32.97 5.60
CA MET A 44 -59.23 33.19 5.69
C MET A 44 -58.79 34.58 5.20
N GLN A 45 -59.58 35.25 4.35
CA GLN A 45 -59.32 36.64 3.91
C GLN A 45 -59.96 37.69 4.83
N LYS A 46 -60.92 37.31 5.67
CA LYS A 46 -61.37 38.15 6.77
C LYS A 46 -60.33 38.05 7.88
N PRO A 47 -59.70 39.14 8.32
CA PRO A 47 -58.97 39.10 9.58
C PRO A 47 -59.94 38.63 10.67
N GLU A 48 -59.49 37.71 11.53
CA GLU A 48 -60.25 37.23 12.69
C GLU A 48 -60.60 38.40 13.62
N GLU A 49 -61.71 39.08 13.35
CA GLU A 49 -62.39 39.94 14.30
C GLU A 49 -63.37 39.08 15.11
N SER A 50 -62.88 38.36 16.12
CA SER A 50 -63.65 38.16 17.34
C SER A 50 -62.82 37.72 18.55
N SER A 51 -62.82 38.61 19.54
CA SER A 51 -62.81 38.29 20.98
C SER A 51 -61.48 37.81 21.60
N LYS A 52 -60.56 38.76 21.72
CA LYS A 52 -60.13 39.33 23.01
C LYS A 52 -59.34 40.58 22.67
N HIS A 53 -59.97 41.76 22.76
CA HIS A 53 -59.20 42.95 23.10
C HIS A 53 -58.72 42.75 24.54
N ALA A 54 -57.70 41.91 24.72
CA ALA A 54 -56.62 42.37 25.55
C ALA A 54 -56.21 43.68 24.89
N GLU A 55 -56.49 44.79 25.56
CA GLU A 55 -55.70 45.99 25.35
C GLU A 55 -54.25 45.52 25.46
N GLU A 56 -53.63 45.17 24.33
CA GLU A 56 -52.24 45.50 24.13
C GLU A 56 -52.21 46.99 24.43
N GLN A 57 -51.89 47.28 25.69
CA GLN A 57 -51.31 48.54 26.07
C GLN A 57 -50.11 48.66 25.14
N LYS A 58 -50.33 49.20 23.94
CA LYS A 58 -49.27 49.73 23.11
C LYS A 58 -48.53 50.61 24.07
N GLU A 59 -47.36 50.16 24.52
CA GLU A 59 -46.55 50.92 25.45
C GLU A 59 -46.42 52.28 24.81
N ILE A 60 -47.16 53.23 25.38
CA ILE A 60 -47.22 54.57 24.84
C ILE A 60 -45.78 55.04 24.96
N SER A 61 -45.16 55.37 23.81
CA SER A 61 -43.77 55.76 23.78
C SER A 61 -43.53 56.86 24.81
N LEU A 62 -42.34 56.89 25.42
CA LEU A 62 -42.00 57.88 26.46
C LEU A 62 -42.38 59.30 26.03
N SER A 63 -42.12 59.63 24.76
CA SER A 63 -42.56 60.87 24.12
C SER A 63 -44.07 61.10 24.11
N LYS A 64 -44.89 60.11 23.75
CA LYS A 64 -46.35 60.22 23.72
C LYS A 64 -46.91 60.39 25.13
N LYS A 65 -46.38 59.66 26.13
CA LYS A 65 -46.75 59.85 27.54
C LYS A 65 -46.46 61.29 27.99
N GLN A 66 -45.30 61.82 27.62
CA GLN A 66 -44.92 63.20 27.95
C GLN A 66 -45.81 64.24 27.25
N ILE A 67 -46.15 64.04 25.98
CA ILE A 67 -47.07 64.92 25.23
C ILE A 67 -48.46 64.96 25.88
N ASP A 68 -48.99 63.81 26.31
CA ASP A 68 -50.30 63.74 26.96
C ASP A 68 -50.30 64.45 28.33
N LEU A 69 -49.21 64.29 29.10
CA LEU A 69 -49.04 65.01 30.37
C LEU A 69 -48.96 66.52 30.15
N SER A 70 -48.17 66.95 29.17
CA SER A 70 -48.00 68.35 28.78
C SER A 70 -49.34 68.97 28.36
N SER A 71 -50.12 68.25 27.54
CA SER A 71 -51.44 68.67 27.08
C SER A 71 -52.44 68.84 28.23
N LYS A 72 -52.43 67.92 29.21
CA LYS A 72 -53.25 68.04 30.42
C LYS A 72 -52.84 69.22 31.28
N HIS A 73 -51.54 69.45 31.46
CA HIS A 73 -51.02 70.58 32.23
C HIS A 73 -51.44 71.92 31.61
N ILE A 74 -51.23 72.06 30.30
CA ILE A 74 -51.67 73.23 29.51
C ILE A 74 -53.19 73.44 29.63
N SER A 75 -53.97 72.38 29.45
CA SER A 75 -55.44 72.47 29.53
C SER A 75 -55.91 72.94 30.91
N LYS A 76 -55.24 72.49 31.98
CA LYS A 76 -55.52 72.96 33.34
C LYS A 76 -55.17 74.44 33.49
N LEU A 77 -54.00 74.86 33.02
CA LEU A 77 -53.56 76.25 33.09
C LEU A 77 -54.50 77.21 32.34
N VAL A 78 -55.00 76.80 31.17
CA VAL A 78 -56.00 77.59 30.41
C VAL A 78 -57.28 77.77 31.23
N ARG A 79 -57.82 76.69 31.80
CA ARG A 79 -59.04 76.77 32.63
C ARG A 79 -58.84 77.63 33.86
N ASP A 80 -57.72 77.47 34.56
CA ASP A 80 -57.38 78.26 35.74
C ASP A 80 -57.23 79.74 35.36
N GLY A 81 -56.61 80.04 34.23
CA GLY A 81 -56.49 81.39 33.65
C GLY A 81 -57.83 82.04 33.29
N ASP A 82 -58.70 81.29 32.62
CA ASP A 82 -60.05 81.75 32.28
C ASP A 82 -60.83 82.13 33.54
N SER A 83 -60.71 81.32 34.60
CA SER A 83 -61.34 81.63 35.89
C SER A 83 -60.76 82.90 36.52
N PHE A 84 -59.43 83.07 36.47
CA PHE A 84 -58.72 84.21 37.04
C PHE A 84 -59.11 85.55 36.39
N ILE A 85 -59.31 85.55 35.07
CA ILE A 85 -59.76 86.70 34.28
C ILE A 85 -61.27 86.92 34.45
N SER A 86 -62.09 85.86 34.36
CA SER A 86 -63.55 85.94 34.46
C SER A 86 -64.02 86.49 35.81
N ASN A 87 -63.27 86.28 36.89
CA ASN A 87 -63.58 86.83 38.21
C ASN A 87 -63.72 88.37 38.21
N ILE A 88 -62.94 89.10 37.40
CA ILE A 88 -63.08 90.56 37.30
C ILE A 88 -64.41 90.91 36.64
N ARG A 89 -64.73 90.25 35.52
CA ARG A 89 -65.98 90.49 34.80
C ARG A 89 -67.20 90.25 35.70
N VAL A 90 -67.22 89.14 36.44
CA VAL A 90 -68.31 88.82 37.38
C VAL A 90 -68.42 89.89 38.49
N ALA A 91 -67.30 90.37 39.02
CA ALA A 91 -67.31 91.44 40.02
C ALA A 91 -67.83 92.78 39.46
N CYS A 92 -67.47 93.12 38.22
CA CYS A 92 -67.97 94.30 37.53
C CYS A 92 -69.48 94.21 37.28
N ASP A 93 -69.95 93.05 36.79
CA ASP A 93 -71.38 92.80 36.54
C ASP A 93 -72.20 92.90 37.84
N ALA A 94 -71.68 92.34 38.93
CA ALA A 94 -72.32 92.44 40.25
C ALA A 94 -72.40 93.90 40.73
N ARG A 95 -71.34 94.69 40.54
CA ARG A 95 -71.29 96.10 40.94
C ARG A 95 -72.23 96.97 40.10
N GLU A 96 -72.29 96.75 38.79
CA GLU A 96 -73.22 97.45 37.90
C GLU A 96 -74.67 97.12 38.24
N ASN A 97 -74.97 95.86 38.56
CA ASN A 97 -76.30 95.47 39.02
C ASN A 97 -76.71 96.19 40.31
N LEU A 98 -75.79 96.29 41.29
CA LEU A 98 -76.04 97.05 42.53
C LEU A 98 -76.31 98.53 42.24
N ARG A 99 -75.53 99.17 41.34
CA ARG A 99 -75.76 100.58 40.99
C ARG A 99 -77.11 100.83 40.32
N ARG A 100 -77.56 99.91 39.47
CA ARG A 100 -78.90 100.00 38.84
C ARG A 100 -80.00 100.00 39.90
N ILE A 101 -79.91 99.09 40.88
CA ILE A 101 -80.86 99.02 41.99
C ILE A 101 -80.87 100.33 42.79
N GLU A 102 -79.69 100.83 43.19
CA GLU A 102 -79.57 102.09 43.95
C GLU A 102 -80.10 103.31 43.15
N GLU A 103 -79.85 103.35 41.83
CA GLU A 103 -80.33 104.42 40.97
C GLU A 103 -81.85 104.39 40.78
N ASP A 104 -82.44 103.21 40.61
CA ASP A 104 -83.88 103.02 40.52
C ASP A 104 -84.56 103.49 41.82
N GLU A 105 -84.03 103.12 43.00
CA GLU A 105 -84.55 103.56 44.30
C GLU A 105 -84.48 105.08 44.49
N LEU A 106 -83.35 105.71 44.13
CA LEU A 106 -83.17 107.16 44.20
C LEU A 106 -84.11 107.88 43.23
N ASN A 107 -84.29 107.34 42.02
CA ASN A 107 -85.18 107.90 41.02
C ASN A 107 -86.64 107.85 41.49
N GLU A 108 -87.08 106.73 42.07
CA GLU A 108 -88.41 106.64 42.67
C GLU A 108 -88.60 107.65 43.80
N HIS A 109 -87.62 107.82 44.68
CA HIS A 109 -87.70 108.80 45.76
C HIS A 109 -87.79 110.23 45.21
N ARG A 110 -87.01 110.56 44.18
CA ARG A 110 -87.08 111.86 43.50
C ARG A 110 -88.45 112.10 42.88
N ILE A 111 -88.99 111.15 42.14
CA ILE A 111 -90.33 111.25 41.53
C ILE A 111 -91.38 111.51 42.62
N ARG A 112 -91.38 110.70 43.69
CA ARG A 112 -92.30 110.87 44.82
C ARG A 112 -92.18 112.25 45.47
N ARG A 113 -90.97 112.77 45.64
CA ARG A 113 -90.71 114.11 46.20
C ARG A 113 -91.29 115.21 45.31
N LEU A 114 -91.05 115.13 44.00
CA LEU A 114 -91.55 116.09 43.02
C LEU A 114 -93.07 116.08 42.92
N GLU A 115 -93.70 114.91 42.96
CA GLU A 115 -95.16 114.79 42.96
C GLU A 115 -95.79 115.40 44.22
N LEU A 116 -95.17 115.18 45.39
CA LEU A 116 -95.65 115.76 46.65
C LEU A 116 -95.52 117.29 46.63
N ASP A 117 -94.36 117.81 46.22
CA ASP A 117 -94.14 119.25 46.09
C ASP A 117 -95.05 119.90 45.03
N ALA A 118 -95.35 119.20 43.94
CA ALA A 118 -96.32 119.66 42.95
C ALA A 118 -97.73 119.74 43.54
N LYS A 119 -98.17 118.73 44.31
CA LYS A 119 -99.47 118.73 45.00
C LYS A 119 -99.56 119.83 46.05
N VAL A 120 -98.60 119.89 46.98
CA VAL A 120 -98.56 120.89 48.05
C VAL A 120 -98.41 122.31 47.47
N GLY A 121 -97.57 122.47 46.45
CA GLY A 121 -97.40 123.74 45.74
C GLY A 121 -98.67 124.20 45.04
N MET A 122 -99.43 123.28 44.43
CA MET A 122 -100.72 123.58 43.81
C MET A 122 -101.76 123.97 44.87
N GLU A 123 -101.90 123.19 45.94
CA GLU A 123 -102.85 123.49 47.03
C GLU A 123 -102.56 124.83 47.72
N THR A 124 -101.29 125.18 47.93
CA THR A 124 -100.89 126.47 48.50
C THR A 124 -101.10 127.62 47.52
N PHE A 125 -100.81 127.42 46.23
CA PHE A 125 -101.09 128.39 45.18
C PHE A 125 -102.58 128.67 45.01
N ASP A 126 -103.43 127.63 45.03
CA ASP A 126 -104.88 127.76 44.94
C ASP A 126 -105.45 128.53 46.14
N LYS A 127 -104.94 128.27 47.35
CA LYS A 127 -105.28 129.03 48.57
C LYS A 127 -104.91 130.51 48.44
N ILE A 128 -103.67 130.81 48.04
CA ILE A 128 -103.20 132.18 47.77
C ILE A 128 -104.12 132.84 46.73
N THR A 129 -104.45 132.13 45.65
CA THR A 129 -105.31 132.62 44.57
C THR A 129 -106.72 132.97 45.06
N SER A 130 -107.33 132.11 45.88
CA SER A 130 -108.67 132.35 46.44
C SER A 130 -108.70 133.55 47.39
N GLU A 131 -107.66 133.77 48.19
CA GLU A 131 -107.58 134.92 49.10
C GLU A 131 -107.50 136.26 48.37
N TRP A 132 -107.05 136.30 47.10
CA TRP A 132 -107.15 137.52 46.29
C TRP A 132 -108.59 137.93 45.98
N GLU A 133 -109.54 136.99 45.96
CA GLU A 133 -110.98 137.29 45.83
C GLU A 133 -111.51 137.92 47.12
N ASN A 134 -111.09 137.42 48.28
CA ASN A 134 -111.41 137.99 49.60
C ASN A 134 -110.83 139.41 49.74
N LEU A 135 -109.61 139.63 49.26
CA LEU A 135 -108.94 140.92 49.31
C LEU A 135 -109.65 142.00 48.47
N ARG A 136 -110.28 141.61 47.35
CA ARG A 136 -111.13 142.49 46.54
C ARG A 136 -112.45 142.86 47.22
N ALA A 137 -112.95 142.00 48.09
CA ALA A 137 -114.21 142.21 48.80
C ALA A 137 -114.06 143.06 50.09
N SER A 138 -112.84 143.33 50.53
CA SER A 138 -112.59 144.06 51.78
C SER A 138 -112.68 145.58 51.62
N GLU A 139 -113.49 146.22 52.46
CA GLU A 139 -113.77 147.66 52.42
C GLU A 139 -112.86 148.48 53.36
N ILE A 140 -112.15 147.83 54.30
CA ILE A 140 -111.35 148.50 55.34
C ILE A 140 -109.88 148.61 54.92
N PRO A 141 -109.30 149.83 54.84
CA PRO A 141 -107.91 150.03 54.40
C PRO A 141 -106.82 149.41 55.30
N GLN A 142 -107.07 149.24 56.60
CA GLN A 142 -106.11 148.57 57.51
C GLN A 142 -106.13 147.05 57.29
N ASP A 143 -107.30 146.44 57.27
CA ASP A 143 -107.48 145.01 57.02
C ASP A 143 -106.95 144.61 55.63
N THR A 144 -107.21 145.42 54.59
CA THR A 144 -106.61 145.20 53.26
C THR A 144 -105.09 145.25 53.27
N ARG A 145 -104.47 146.15 54.05
CA ARG A 145 -103.02 146.23 54.18
C ARG A 145 -102.46 144.98 54.84
N ASP A 146 -103.08 144.51 55.91
CA ASP A 146 -102.63 143.34 56.66
C ASP A 146 -102.79 142.06 55.82
N MET A 147 -103.92 141.90 55.12
CA MET A 147 -104.10 140.81 54.16
C MET A 147 -103.11 140.89 52.98
N LEU A 148 -102.77 142.08 52.49
CA LEU A 148 -101.74 142.24 51.45
C LEU A 148 -100.35 141.84 51.96
N THR A 149 -100.03 142.15 53.23
CA THR A 149 -98.78 141.68 53.82
C THR A 149 -98.77 140.17 53.99
N ASP A 150 -99.89 139.56 54.40
CA ASP A 150 -100.03 138.12 54.55
C ASP A 150 -99.95 137.39 53.19
N GLN A 151 -100.55 137.96 52.14
CA GLN A 151 -100.43 137.46 50.76
C GLN A 151 -99.00 137.57 50.22
N LYS A 152 -98.31 138.66 50.55
CA LYS A 152 -96.90 138.84 50.17
C LYS A 152 -96.00 137.83 50.88
N THR A 153 -96.25 137.56 52.17
CA THR A 153 -95.50 136.54 52.91
C THR A 153 -95.81 135.14 52.39
N ALA A 154 -97.07 134.79 52.13
CA ALA A 154 -97.44 133.49 51.58
C ALA A 154 -96.82 133.22 50.20
N CYS A 155 -96.80 134.22 49.31
CA CYS A 155 -96.09 134.13 48.03
C CYS A 155 -94.57 133.98 48.22
N ALA A 156 -93.98 134.70 49.18
CA ALA A 156 -92.55 134.61 49.47
C ALA A 156 -92.17 133.23 50.05
N ASP A 157 -93.01 132.67 50.91
CA ASP A 157 -92.84 131.35 51.50
C ASP A 157 -92.93 130.25 50.43
N LEU A 158 -93.93 130.31 49.53
CA LEU A 158 -94.03 129.37 48.40
C LEU A 158 -92.79 129.44 47.48
N VAL A 159 -92.31 130.65 47.16
CA VAL A 159 -91.09 130.83 46.37
C VAL A 159 -89.87 130.30 47.14
N ALA A 160 -89.79 130.48 48.46
CA ALA A 160 -88.72 129.95 49.28
C ALA A 160 -88.72 128.42 49.30
N GLU A 161 -89.88 127.78 49.38
CA GLU A 161 -90.03 126.31 49.28
C GLU A 161 -89.61 125.78 47.91
N LYS A 162 -90.03 126.44 46.81
CA LYS A 162 -89.57 126.06 45.46
C LYS A 162 -88.06 126.27 45.28
N ASN A 163 -87.50 127.36 45.79
CA ASN A 163 -86.05 127.58 45.78
C ASN A 163 -85.30 126.54 46.62
N LYS A 164 -85.88 126.08 47.74
CA LYS A 164 -85.32 124.99 48.54
C LYS A 164 -85.30 123.69 47.73
N LEU A 165 -86.39 123.32 47.05
CA LEU A 165 -86.41 122.16 46.18
C LEU A 165 -85.39 122.28 45.03
N ILE A 166 -85.28 123.44 44.40
CA ILE A 166 -84.27 123.69 43.35
C ILE A 166 -82.86 123.47 43.89
N ASN A 167 -82.57 123.92 45.12
CA ASN A 167 -81.27 123.69 45.75
C ASN A 167 -81.02 122.20 46.06
N GLU A 168 -82.04 121.48 46.52
CA GLU A 168 -81.97 120.03 46.74
C GLU A 168 -81.69 119.27 45.43
N LEU A 169 -82.40 119.60 44.33
CA LEU A 169 -82.16 119.01 43.01
C LEU A 169 -80.76 119.37 42.46
N ASN A 170 -80.31 120.62 42.64
CA ASN A 170 -78.95 121.01 42.25
C ASN A 170 -77.88 120.26 43.05
N MET A 171 -78.12 119.98 44.34
CA MET A 171 -77.24 119.14 45.15
C MET A 171 -77.26 117.68 44.68
N GLU A 172 -78.43 117.15 44.30
CA GLU A 172 -78.55 115.81 43.72
C GLU A 172 -77.78 115.69 42.40
N ILE A 173 -77.88 116.70 41.51
CA ILE A 173 -77.12 116.75 40.25
C ILE A 173 -75.61 116.72 40.53
N LYS A 174 -75.13 117.57 41.43
CA LYS A 174 -73.70 117.57 41.83
C LYS A 174 -73.27 116.22 42.40
N ALA A 175 -74.10 115.61 43.25
CA ALA A 175 -73.82 114.28 43.81
C ALA A 175 -73.78 113.19 42.73
N LYS A 176 -74.64 113.29 41.70
CA LYS A 176 -74.61 112.40 40.52
C LYS A 176 -73.34 112.62 39.70
N ASP A 177 -72.93 113.86 39.44
CA ASP A 177 -71.66 114.18 38.75
C ASP A 177 -70.45 113.60 39.52
N ASP A 178 -70.38 113.80 40.83
CA ASP A 178 -69.33 113.23 41.69
C ASP A 178 -69.36 111.69 41.70
N HIS A 179 -70.54 111.10 41.63
CA HIS A 179 -70.70 109.65 41.49
C HIS A 179 -70.24 109.16 40.11
N PHE A 180 -70.54 109.86 39.02
CA PHE A 180 -70.07 109.52 37.67
C PHE A 180 -68.55 109.56 37.57
N VAL A 181 -67.90 110.57 38.14
CA VAL A 181 -66.43 110.66 38.15
C VAL A 181 -65.82 109.52 38.97
N ARG A 182 -66.40 109.18 40.13
CA ARG A 182 -65.95 108.04 40.94
C ARG A 182 -66.11 106.71 40.20
N GLU A 183 -67.21 106.52 39.48
CA GLU A 183 -67.41 105.33 38.67
C GLU A 183 -66.40 105.26 37.53
N LEU A 184 -66.17 106.35 36.80
CA LEU A 184 -65.18 106.35 35.71
C LEU A 184 -63.81 105.94 36.21
N LYS A 185 -63.38 106.45 37.38
CA LYS A 185 -62.13 106.03 38.03
C LYS A 185 -62.13 104.54 38.34
N LYS A 186 -63.19 104.02 38.96
CA LYS A 186 -63.32 102.58 39.26
C LYS A 186 -63.31 101.70 38.01
N ARG A 187 -64.01 102.12 36.94
CA ARG A 187 -64.02 101.43 35.65
C ARG A 187 -62.63 101.38 35.04
N THR A 188 -61.86 102.48 35.13
CA THR A 188 -60.46 102.51 34.70
C THR A 188 -59.61 101.55 35.53
N GLU A 189 -59.73 101.57 36.86
CA GLU A 189 -59.03 100.64 37.76
C GLU A 189 -59.36 99.17 37.45
N ASP A 190 -60.64 98.86 37.17
CA ASP A 190 -61.05 97.50 36.80
C ASP A 190 -60.47 97.07 35.43
N ILE A 191 -60.37 97.98 34.46
CA ILE A 191 -59.75 97.72 33.16
C ILE A 191 -58.24 97.51 33.30
N GLU A 192 -57.57 98.34 34.12
CA GLU A 192 -56.14 98.19 34.41
C GLU A 192 -55.86 96.84 35.08
N LEU A 193 -56.67 96.48 36.08
CA LEU A 193 -56.58 95.18 36.73
C LEU A 193 -56.84 94.02 35.76
N LEU A 194 -57.82 94.16 34.86
CA LEU A 194 -58.08 93.17 33.81
C LEU A 194 -56.88 93.01 32.89
N SER A 195 -56.28 94.12 32.44
CA SER A 195 -55.08 94.12 31.61
C SER A 195 -53.92 93.45 32.33
N GLU A 196 -53.67 93.79 33.60
CA GLU A 196 -52.60 93.19 34.41
C GLU A 196 -52.78 91.68 34.57
N ARG A 197 -54.01 91.22 34.85
CA ARG A 197 -54.31 89.78 34.95
C ARG A 197 -54.15 89.06 33.62
N MET A 198 -54.63 89.64 32.53
CA MET A 198 -54.47 89.09 31.19
C MET A 198 -52.99 88.99 30.80
N GLU A 199 -52.20 90.04 31.03
CA GLU A 199 -50.76 90.01 30.77
C GLU A 199 -50.04 88.97 31.63
N SER A 200 -50.38 88.89 32.92
CA SER A 200 -49.81 87.90 33.83
C SER A 200 -50.13 86.48 33.38
N GLN A 201 -51.36 86.22 32.93
CA GLN A 201 -51.77 84.94 32.37
C GLN A 201 -51.03 84.63 31.06
N ILE A 202 -50.89 85.60 30.15
CA ILE A 202 -50.13 85.41 28.91
C ILE A 202 -48.67 85.06 29.22
N ARG A 203 -48.03 85.77 30.16
CA ARG A 203 -46.63 85.49 30.56
C ARG A 203 -46.52 84.09 31.20
N ALA A 204 -47.47 83.72 32.05
CA ALA A 204 -47.52 82.38 32.65
C ALA A 204 -47.69 81.28 31.59
N MET A 205 -48.65 81.43 30.68
CA MET A 205 -48.87 80.50 29.57
C MET A 205 -47.65 80.38 28.66
N GLN A 206 -47.02 81.50 28.29
CA GLN A 206 -45.79 81.47 27.49
C GLN A 206 -44.66 80.74 28.20
N LYS A 207 -44.52 80.93 29.52
CA LYS A 207 -43.51 80.25 30.33
C LYS A 207 -43.77 78.74 30.35
N THR A 208 -44.97 78.31 30.69
CA THR A 208 -45.30 76.88 30.74
C THR A 208 -45.24 76.25 29.35
N TYR A 209 -45.64 76.94 28.28
CA TYR A 209 -45.48 76.40 26.92
C TYR A 209 -44.02 76.13 26.57
N ARG A 210 -43.09 77.01 26.96
CA ARG A 210 -41.65 76.76 26.74
C ARG A 210 -41.15 75.59 27.58
N GLU A 211 -41.58 75.49 28.84
CA GLU A 211 -41.19 74.40 29.75
C GLU A 211 -41.72 73.05 29.27
N GLU A 212 -42.99 72.97 28.86
CA GLU A 212 -43.60 71.75 28.33
C GLU A 212 -42.99 71.34 26.98
N LEU A 213 -42.69 72.31 26.09
CA LEU A 213 -41.97 72.02 24.84
C LEU A 213 -40.58 71.45 25.11
N ALA A 214 -39.83 72.05 26.05
CA ALA A 214 -38.51 71.54 26.44
C ALA A 214 -38.60 70.13 27.06
N ALA A 215 -39.64 69.87 27.85
CA ALA A 215 -39.87 68.54 28.43
C ALA A 215 -40.22 67.49 27.36
N ILE A 216 -41.04 67.84 26.37
CA ILE A 216 -41.34 66.98 25.22
C ILE A 216 -40.08 66.70 24.40
N GLU A 217 -39.27 67.72 24.12
CA GLU A 217 -38.01 67.57 23.40
C GLU A 217 -37.03 66.66 24.15
N ALA A 218 -36.88 66.86 25.47
CA ALA A 218 -36.05 65.98 26.31
C ALA A 218 -36.53 64.53 26.28
N ALA A 219 -37.85 64.29 26.32
CA ALA A 219 -38.41 62.94 26.22
C ALA A 219 -38.18 62.30 24.83
N LEU A 220 -38.24 63.09 23.76
CA LEU A 220 -37.92 62.63 22.39
C LEU A 220 -36.44 62.29 22.23
N ILE A 221 -35.54 63.13 22.78
CA ILE A 221 -34.10 62.87 22.78
C ILE A 221 -33.80 61.58 23.56
N ALA A 222 -34.37 61.42 24.76
CA ALA A 222 -34.20 60.20 25.56
C ALA A 222 -34.69 58.95 24.83
N GLN A 223 -35.84 59.02 24.15
CA GLN A 223 -36.34 57.90 23.33
C GLN A 223 -35.42 57.59 22.15
N LYS A 224 -34.90 58.62 21.47
CA LYS A 224 -33.92 58.45 20.38
C LYS A 224 -32.65 57.77 20.90
N ASP A 225 -32.13 58.23 22.03
CA ASP A 225 -30.91 57.68 22.62
C ASP A 225 -31.11 56.23 23.04
N GLN A 226 -32.25 55.90 23.67
CA GLN A 226 -32.61 54.52 23.99
C GLN A 226 -32.62 53.64 22.72
N LEU A 227 -33.30 54.07 21.66
CA LEU A 227 -33.38 53.32 20.41
C LEU A 227 -31.99 53.12 19.77
N VAL A 228 -31.14 54.14 19.80
CA VAL A 228 -29.76 54.04 19.30
C VAL A 228 -28.95 53.06 20.15
N THR A 229 -29.10 53.07 21.48
CA THR A 229 -28.41 52.11 22.35
C THR A 229 -28.86 50.67 22.11
N GLU A 230 -30.16 50.44 21.89
CA GLU A 230 -30.71 49.13 21.56
C GLU A 230 -30.16 48.63 20.22
N GLN A 231 -30.19 49.45 19.18
CA GLN A 231 -29.63 49.12 17.87
C GLN A 231 -28.13 48.86 17.91
N ASN A 232 -27.37 49.69 18.64
CA ASN A 232 -25.93 49.49 18.80
C ASN A 232 -25.63 48.17 19.53
N ALA A 233 -26.41 47.82 20.56
CA ALA A 233 -26.26 46.54 21.25
C ALA A 233 -26.55 45.35 20.32
N GLU A 234 -27.59 45.43 19.48
CA GLU A 234 -27.87 44.41 18.46
C GLU A 234 -26.71 44.27 17.46
N TRP A 235 -26.16 45.40 16.99
CA TRP A 235 -24.99 45.41 16.11
C TRP A 235 -23.74 44.82 16.78
N GLU A 236 -23.49 45.13 18.05
CA GLU A 236 -22.38 44.56 18.82
C GLU A 236 -22.54 43.05 18.99
N MET A 237 -23.75 42.56 19.28
CA MET A 237 -24.03 41.13 19.35
C MET A 237 -23.78 40.44 18.01
N LEU A 238 -24.25 41.01 16.89
CA LEU A 238 -24.01 40.47 15.55
C LEU A 238 -22.52 40.45 15.23
N MET A 239 -21.81 41.54 15.53
CA MET A 239 -20.36 41.63 15.29
C MET A 239 -19.60 40.61 16.15
N HIS A 240 -20.03 40.38 17.38
CA HIS A 240 -19.47 39.35 18.25
C HIS A 240 -19.71 37.95 17.67
N GLU A 241 -20.92 37.67 17.18
CA GLU A 241 -21.24 36.39 16.53
C GLU A 241 -20.38 36.15 15.26
N ILE A 242 -20.18 37.19 14.44
CA ILE A 242 -19.29 37.12 13.26
C ILE A 242 -17.85 36.83 13.69
N LYS A 243 -17.34 37.56 14.68
CA LYS A 243 -15.99 37.33 15.22
C LYS A 243 -15.85 35.91 15.76
N GLN A 244 -16.84 35.42 16.50
CA GLN A 244 -16.81 34.05 17.04
C GLN A 244 -16.81 33.01 15.93
N LYS A 245 -17.63 33.18 14.89
CA LYS A 245 -17.63 32.31 13.70
C LYS A 245 -16.27 32.32 13.00
N GLN A 246 -15.64 33.50 12.89
CA GLN A 246 -14.31 33.62 12.28
C GLN A 246 -13.23 32.94 13.14
N ILE A 247 -13.26 33.10 14.46
CA ILE A 247 -12.35 32.41 15.38
C ILE A 247 -12.53 30.89 15.26
N ASN A 248 -13.76 30.39 15.31
CA ASN A 248 -14.04 28.96 15.18
C ASN A 248 -13.55 28.41 13.84
N TYR A 249 -13.72 29.15 12.74
CA TYR A 249 -13.21 28.76 11.42
C TYR A 249 -11.67 28.68 11.41
N LEU A 250 -10.99 29.67 12.01
CA LEU A 250 -9.53 29.68 12.11
C LEU A 250 -9.01 28.55 13.00
N GLU A 251 -9.69 28.23 14.09
CA GLU A 251 -9.37 27.09 14.96
C GLU A 251 -9.57 25.76 14.24
N GLU A 252 -10.68 25.58 13.53
CA GLU A 252 -10.92 24.37 12.73
C GLU A 252 -9.86 24.21 11.63
N HIS A 253 -9.50 25.32 10.97
CA HIS A 253 -8.42 25.32 9.99
C HIS A 253 -7.08 24.95 10.65
N ARG A 254 -6.74 25.53 11.80
CA ARG A 254 -5.51 25.23 12.55
C ARG A 254 -5.46 23.74 12.93
N LEU A 255 -6.54 23.19 13.49
CA LEU A 255 -6.64 21.78 13.86
C LEU A 255 -6.48 20.84 12.65
N ARG A 256 -7.03 21.22 11.49
CA ARG A 256 -6.86 20.45 10.25
C ARG A 256 -5.41 20.47 9.77
N VAL A 257 -4.74 21.62 9.84
CA VAL A 257 -3.30 21.72 9.52
C VAL A 257 -2.47 20.88 10.49
N GLU A 258 -2.70 20.99 11.80
CA GLU A 258 -2.04 20.18 12.83
C GLU A 258 -2.27 18.67 12.62
N GLN A 259 -3.44 18.27 12.11
CA GLN A 259 -3.70 16.88 11.73
C GLN A 259 -2.88 16.46 10.50
N CYS A 260 -2.85 17.26 9.44
CA CYS A 260 -2.05 16.97 8.25
C CYS A 260 -0.55 16.92 8.57
N ASP A 261 -0.06 17.80 9.44
CA ASP A 261 1.34 17.80 9.88
C ASP A 261 1.67 16.51 10.65
N ARG A 262 0.79 16.07 11.55
CA ARG A 262 0.93 14.78 12.24
C ARG A 262 0.93 13.60 11.27
N GLU A 263 0.01 13.57 10.31
CA GLU A 263 -0.05 12.51 9.29
C GLU A 263 1.23 12.50 8.42
N LEU A 264 1.79 13.68 8.10
CA LEU A 264 3.06 13.79 7.38
C LEU A 264 4.23 13.25 8.21
N ASP A 265 4.29 13.58 9.51
CA ASP A 265 5.34 13.09 10.39
C ASP A 265 5.23 11.57 10.61
N GLU A 266 4.02 11.03 10.79
CA GLU A 266 3.79 9.57 10.84
C GLU A 266 4.21 8.87 9.55
N LEU A 267 3.96 9.47 8.38
CA LEU A 267 4.41 8.91 7.11
C LEU A 267 5.93 8.97 6.97
N ARG A 268 6.57 10.03 7.46
CA ARG A 268 8.04 10.15 7.49
C ARG A 268 8.66 9.10 8.40
N THR A 269 8.12 8.88 9.60
CA THR A 269 8.61 7.85 10.51
C THR A 269 8.43 6.47 9.91
N LYS A 270 7.23 6.13 9.41
CA LYS A 270 6.98 4.84 8.74
C LYS A 270 7.91 4.59 7.56
N ASN A 271 8.10 5.58 6.69
CA ASN A 271 9.01 5.43 5.56
C ASN A 271 10.48 5.27 6.00
N SER A 272 10.89 5.92 7.09
CA SER A 272 12.22 5.72 7.69
C SER A 272 12.36 4.32 8.29
N GLU A 273 11.33 3.82 8.98
CA GLU A 273 11.29 2.48 9.55
C GLU A 273 11.32 1.41 8.45
N GLU A 274 10.50 1.56 7.39
CA GLU A 274 10.50 0.68 6.22
C GLU A 274 11.85 0.67 5.50
N TYR A 275 12.46 1.84 5.32
CA TYR A 275 13.81 1.95 4.75
C TYR A 275 14.84 1.22 5.62
N ASN A 276 14.82 1.43 6.94
CA ASN A 276 15.73 0.77 7.87
C ASN A 276 15.51 -0.75 7.89
N ALA A 277 14.26 -1.21 7.89
CA ALA A 277 13.93 -2.63 7.82
C ALA A 277 14.43 -3.28 6.52
N LEU A 278 14.23 -2.62 5.38
CA LEU A 278 14.75 -3.08 4.09
C LEU A 278 16.28 -3.08 4.07
N LYS A 279 16.91 -2.02 4.59
CA LYS A 279 18.36 -1.91 4.71
C LYS A 279 18.92 -3.07 5.53
N ASN A 280 18.38 -3.30 6.74
CA ASN A 280 18.78 -4.40 7.60
C ASN A 280 18.60 -5.76 6.90
N SER A 281 17.47 -5.98 6.22
CA SER A 281 17.23 -7.21 5.45
C SER A 281 18.29 -7.42 4.37
N LEU A 282 18.60 -6.39 3.58
CA LEU A 282 19.64 -6.47 2.54
C LEU A 282 21.04 -6.66 3.14
N GLU A 283 21.37 -5.98 4.24
CA GLU A 283 22.63 -6.17 4.97
C GLU A 283 22.75 -7.62 5.46
N THR A 284 21.69 -8.19 6.05
CA THR A 284 21.69 -9.61 6.46
C THR A 284 21.82 -10.56 5.26
N GLU A 285 21.18 -10.26 4.12
CA GLU A 285 21.35 -11.09 2.91
C GLU A 285 22.80 -11.04 2.41
N VAL A 286 23.43 -9.86 2.41
CA VAL A 286 24.86 -9.70 2.08
C VAL A 286 25.72 -10.52 3.04
N GLU A 287 25.51 -10.41 4.35
CA GLU A 287 26.25 -11.19 5.36
C GLU A 287 26.09 -12.71 5.13
N THR A 288 24.88 -13.19 4.82
CA THR A 288 24.66 -14.61 4.54
C THR A 288 25.39 -15.06 3.26
N LEU A 289 25.42 -14.24 2.22
CA LEU A 289 26.14 -14.52 0.98
C LEU A 289 27.65 -14.55 1.21
N GLU A 290 28.18 -13.62 2.00
CA GLU A 290 29.58 -13.61 2.43
C GLU A 290 29.94 -14.89 3.19
N LEU A 291 29.09 -15.32 4.13
CA LEU A 291 29.27 -16.55 4.88
C LEU A 291 29.21 -17.79 3.96
N GLN A 292 28.29 -17.83 3.00
CA GLN A 292 28.22 -18.88 1.99
C GLN A 292 29.48 -18.92 1.13
N LEU A 293 30.01 -17.76 0.72
CA LEU A 293 31.24 -17.65 -0.05
C LEU A 293 32.44 -18.16 0.77
N LEU A 294 32.55 -17.77 2.04
CA LEU A 294 33.58 -18.28 2.95
C LEU A 294 33.50 -19.80 3.10
N LYS A 295 32.29 -20.35 3.30
CA LYS A 295 32.06 -21.80 3.35
C LYS A 295 32.45 -22.48 2.03
N LEU A 296 32.10 -21.90 0.89
CA LEU A 296 32.48 -22.39 -0.43
C LEU A 296 34.00 -22.38 -0.60
N LYS A 297 34.67 -21.29 -0.20
CA LYS A 297 36.13 -21.17 -0.23
C LYS A 297 36.80 -22.23 0.63
N ALA A 298 36.29 -22.49 1.85
CA ALA A 298 36.78 -23.55 2.72
C ALA A 298 36.58 -24.96 2.11
N THR A 299 35.41 -25.22 1.52
CA THR A 299 35.16 -26.52 0.85
C THR A 299 36.02 -26.72 -0.39
N TYR A 300 36.28 -25.67 -1.18
CA TYR A 300 37.21 -25.74 -2.30
C TYR A 300 38.65 -25.96 -1.84
N GLN A 301 39.09 -25.29 -0.77
CA GLN A 301 40.40 -25.53 -0.17
C GLN A 301 40.55 -27.00 0.27
N LEU A 302 39.55 -27.55 0.95
CA LEU A 302 39.53 -28.96 1.34
C LEU A 302 39.55 -29.90 0.12
N ASN A 303 38.79 -29.59 -0.93
CA ASN A 303 38.76 -30.38 -2.15
C ASN A 303 40.09 -30.31 -2.92
N LEU A 304 40.76 -29.15 -2.90
CA LEU A 304 42.10 -28.97 -3.45
C LEU A 304 43.11 -29.86 -2.72
N GLU A 305 43.08 -29.86 -1.38
CA GLU A 305 43.92 -30.74 -0.55
C GLU A 305 43.64 -32.23 -0.80
N LYS A 306 42.37 -32.62 -0.93
CA LYS A 306 41.97 -33.98 -1.32
C LYS A 306 42.49 -34.36 -2.71
N LEU A 307 42.42 -33.44 -3.67
CA LEU A 307 42.90 -33.68 -5.02
C LEU A 307 44.43 -33.80 -5.06
N GLU A 308 45.13 -32.94 -4.32
CA GLU A 308 46.59 -32.99 -4.16
C GLU A 308 47.01 -34.32 -3.52
N TYR A 309 46.32 -34.76 -2.47
CA TYR A 309 46.54 -36.09 -1.87
C TYR A 309 46.33 -37.22 -2.91
N ASN A 310 45.21 -37.21 -3.63
CA ASN A 310 44.93 -38.21 -4.66
C ASN A 310 46.01 -38.20 -5.75
N PHE A 311 46.44 -37.02 -6.20
CA PHE A 311 47.51 -36.86 -7.17
C PHE A 311 48.82 -37.47 -6.66
N GLN A 312 49.20 -37.22 -5.40
CA GLN A 312 50.38 -37.81 -4.80
C GLN A 312 50.30 -39.34 -4.73
N VAL A 313 49.14 -39.91 -4.39
CA VAL A 313 48.91 -41.36 -4.40
C VAL A 313 49.03 -41.93 -5.81
N LEU A 314 48.41 -41.31 -6.82
CA LEU A 314 48.54 -41.73 -8.21
C LEU A 314 49.99 -41.63 -8.70
N LYS A 315 50.70 -40.56 -8.34
CA LYS A 315 52.11 -40.37 -8.68
C LYS A 315 52.99 -41.47 -8.07
N ARG A 316 52.82 -41.77 -6.77
CA ARG A 316 53.48 -42.91 -6.10
C ARG A 316 53.20 -44.22 -6.83
N ARG A 317 51.94 -44.48 -7.20
CA ARG A 317 51.53 -45.68 -7.95
C ARG A 317 52.16 -45.74 -9.33
N ASP A 318 52.28 -44.62 -10.03
CA ASP A 318 52.93 -44.57 -11.34
C ASP A 318 54.45 -44.76 -11.26
N GLU A 319 55.10 -44.22 -10.22
CA GLU A 319 56.50 -44.48 -9.90
C GLU A 319 56.72 -45.97 -9.63
N GLU A 320 55.90 -46.59 -8.77
CA GLU A 320 55.91 -48.03 -8.48
C GLU A 320 55.66 -48.89 -9.74
N ASN A 321 54.66 -48.53 -10.55
CA ASN A 321 54.37 -49.20 -11.82
C ASN A 321 55.54 -49.06 -12.80
N THR A 322 56.20 -47.91 -12.85
CA THR A 322 57.36 -47.67 -13.71
C THR A 322 58.54 -48.52 -13.29
N ILE A 323 58.80 -48.63 -11.97
CA ILE A 323 59.81 -49.54 -11.41
C ILE A 323 59.46 -50.99 -11.76
N THR A 324 58.21 -51.40 -11.59
CA THR A 324 57.72 -52.75 -11.89
C THR A 324 57.85 -53.09 -13.38
N LYS A 325 57.43 -52.17 -14.28
CA LYS A 325 57.60 -52.29 -15.73
C LYS A 325 59.08 -52.39 -16.12
N SER A 326 59.95 -51.59 -15.50
CA SER A 326 61.41 -51.66 -15.72
C SER A 326 61.98 -53.01 -15.31
N ASN A 327 61.56 -53.55 -14.15
CA ASN A 327 61.96 -54.88 -13.68
C ASN A 327 61.47 -56.00 -14.61
N GLN A 328 60.20 -55.95 -15.03
CA GLN A 328 59.64 -56.90 -15.99
C GLN A 328 60.34 -56.81 -17.35
N LYS A 329 60.61 -55.60 -17.87
CA LYS A 329 61.36 -55.39 -19.12
C LYS A 329 62.75 -56.00 -19.04
N ARG A 330 63.48 -55.79 -17.94
CA ARG A 330 64.79 -56.43 -17.71
C ARG A 330 64.69 -57.97 -17.71
N LYS A 331 63.65 -58.53 -17.09
CA LYS A 331 63.40 -59.98 -17.10
C LYS A 331 63.10 -60.51 -18.50
N ILE A 332 62.29 -59.80 -19.28
CA ILE A 332 62.00 -60.14 -20.68
C ILE A 332 63.27 -60.10 -21.51
N THR A 333 64.10 -59.06 -21.42
CA THR A 333 65.37 -58.98 -22.16
C THR A 333 66.27 -60.18 -21.85
N ARG A 334 66.44 -60.55 -20.57
CA ARG A 334 67.22 -61.75 -20.19
C ARG A 334 66.64 -63.03 -20.82
N MET A 335 65.33 -63.20 -20.81
CA MET A 335 64.69 -64.36 -21.44
C MET A 335 64.87 -64.34 -22.96
N GLN A 336 64.73 -63.19 -23.61
CA GLN A 336 64.97 -63.00 -25.04
C GLN A 336 66.40 -63.38 -25.43
N ASP A 337 67.39 -62.98 -24.64
CA ASP A 337 68.80 -63.32 -24.85
C ASP A 337 69.05 -64.84 -24.71
N THR A 338 68.44 -65.48 -23.72
CA THR A 338 68.51 -66.95 -23.59
C THR A 338 67.86 -67.66 -24.78
N LEU A 339 66.73 -67.16 -25.27
CA LEU A 339 66.02 -67.72 -26.41
C LEU A 339 66.84 -67.55 -27.70
N ASN A 340 67.38 -66.36 -27.95
CA ASN A 340 68.24 -66.10 -29.11
C ASN A 340 69.52 -66.95 -29.07
N ASN A 341 70.12 -67.17 -27.91
CA ASN A 341 71.26 -68.07 -27.76
C ASN A 341 70.90 -69.53 -28.08
N LEU A 342 69.74 -70.02 -27.62
CA LEU A 342 69.25 -71.36 -27.96
C LEU A 342 68.91 -71.48 -29.45
N HIS A 343 68.27 -70.47 -30.03
CA HIS A 343 67.94 -70.39 -31.45
C HIS A 343 69.20 -70.43 -32.33
N ASN A 344 70.23 -69.64 -31.98
CA ASN A 344 71.51 -69.66 -32.68
C ASN A 344 72.26 -70.99 -32.53
N LYS A 345 72.17 -71.66 -31.38
CA LYS A 345 72.70 -73.02 -31.21
C LYS A 345 71.97 -74.03 -32.09
N ALA A 346 70.64 -73.95 -32.18
CA ALA A 346 69.82 -74.82 -33.03
C ALA A 346 70.16 -74.65 -34.51
N ILE A 347 70.24 -73.41 -35.01
CA ILE A 347 70.64 -73.12 -36.42
C ILE A 347 72.03 -73.68 -36.73
N LYS A 348 72.99 -73.52 -35.81
CA LYS A 348 74.35 -74.05 -36.00
C LYS A 348 74.35 -75.58 -36.10
N GLN A 349 73.61 -76.26 -35.23
CA GLN A 349 73.48 -77.71 -35.26
C GLN A 349 72.77 -78.20 -36.53
N GLU A 350 71.72 -77.51 -36.98
CA GLU A 350 71.01 -77.83 -38.21
C GLU A 350 71.94 -77.75 -39.44
N LYS A 351 72.72 -76.66 -39.57
CA LYS A 351 73.70 -76.50 -40.65
C LYS A 351 74.79 -77.58 -40.63
N GLN A 352 75.27 -77.95 -39.44
CA GLN A 352 76.24 -79.02 -39.25
C GLN A 352 75.68 -80.36 -39.77
N TYR A 353 74.46 -80.73 -39.35
CA TYR A 353 73.83 -81.98 -39.78
C TYR A 353 73.48 -82.01 -41.26
N THR A 354 73.05 -80.89 -41.85
CA THR A 354 72.78 -80.85 -43.30
C THR A 354 74.06 -81.07 -44.11
N PHE A 355 75.18 -80.46 -43.69
CA PHE A 355 76.46 -80.61 -44.37
C PHE A 355 77.02 -82.04 -44.26
N GLU A 356 76.97 -82.63 -43.06
CA GLU A 356 77.40 -84.02 -42.83
C GLU A 356 76.55 -85.02 -43.65
N ASN A 357 75.24 -84.80 -43.75
CA ASN A 357 74.34 -85.67 -44.50
C ASN A 357 74.55 -85.57 -46.03
N GLU A 358 74.87 -84.38 -46.54
CA GLU A 358 75.18 -84.15 -47.95
C GLU A 358 76.50 -84.84 -48.33
N GLN A 359 77.54 -84.70 -47.49
CA GLN A 359 78.83 -85.36 -47.67
C GLN A 359 78.71 -86.90 -47.66
N LEU A 360 77.97 -87.47 -46.70
CA LEU A 360 77.71 -88.91 -46.63
C LEU A 360 76.93 -89.44 -47.83
N SER A 361 76.01 -88.63 -48.37
CA SER A 361 75.22 -88.99 -49.56
C SER A 361 76.06 -89.04 -50.84
N GLU A 362 77.02 -88.12 -51.01
CA GLU A 362 77.96 -88.15 -52.14
C GLU A 362 78.90 -89.37 -52.08
N ASP A 363 79.46 -89.66 -50.91
CA ASP A 363 80.34 -90.82 -50.72
C ASP A 363 79.61 -92.14 -50.95
N TYR A 364 78.34 -92.24 -50.53
CA TYR A 364 77.49 -93.40 -50.80
C TYR A 364 77.26 -93.60 -52.30
N LYS A 365 76.95 -92.52 -53.06
CA LYS A 365 76.77 -92.59 -54.52
C LYS A 365 78.02 -93.12 -55.23
N LYS A 366 79.20 -92.57 -54.91
CA LYS A 366 80.48 -93.02 -55.48
C LYS A 366 80.75 -94.50 -55.22
N ARG A 367 80.50 -94.97 -53.99
CA ARG A 367 80.74 -96.39 -53.63
C ARG A 367 79.78 -97.34 -54.35
N MET A 368 78.53 -96.93 -54.56
CA MET A 368 77.53 -97.74 -55.27
C MET A 368 77.85 -97.91 -56.77
N GLU A 369 78.39 -96.88 -57.40
CA GLU A 369 78.79 -96.91 -58.81
C GLU A 369 79.98 -97.86 -59.04
N ASN A 370 81.00 -97.79 -58.18
CA ASN A 370 82.14 -98.73 -58.19
C ASN A 370 81.70 -100.20 -58.01
N PHE A 371 80.68 -100.45 -57.17
CA PHE A 371 80.16 -101.80 -56.94
C PHE A 371 79.46 -102.38 -58.18
N LYS A 372 78.69 -101.57 -58.91
CA LYS A 372 78.04 -102.00 -60.16
C LYS A 372 79.04 -102.40 -61.23
N ASP A 373 80.14 -101.66 -61.38
CA ASP A 373 81.16 -101.96 -62.37
C ASP A 373 81.94 -103.25 -62.06
N LEU A 374 82.20 -103.51 -60.76
CA LEU A 374 82.86 -104.74 -60.33
C LEU A 374 82.00 -105.98 -60.63
N GLN A 375 80.68 -105.89 -60.40
CA GLN A 375 79.75 -106.98 -60.66
C GLN A 375 79.67 -107.34 -62.15
N LYS A 376 79.69 -106.36 -63.05
CA LYS A 376 79.71 -106.59 -64.51
C LYS A 376 81.00 -107.30 -64.96
N LYS A 377 82.16 -106.89 -64.44
CA LYS A 377 83.45 -107.48 -64.80
C LYS A 377 83.56 -108.95 -64.37
N SER A 378 83.07 -109.29 -63.17
CA SER A 378 83.09 -110.67 -62.65
C SER A 378 82.28 -111.65 -63.52
N LYS A 379 81.10 -111.24 -64.02
CA LYS A 379 80.23 -112.11 -64.79
C LYS A 379 80.81 -112.51 -66.16
N LEU A 380 81.45 -111.56 -66.85
CA LEU A 380 82.07 -111.80 -68.16
C LEU A 380 83.28 -112.74 -68.09
N LEU A 381 84.00 -112.73 -66.97
CA LEU A 381 85.22 -113.52 -66.79
C LEU A 381 84.89 -115.02 -66.59
N ILE A 382 83.84 -115.32 -65.82
CA ILE A 382 83.36 -116.69 -65.57
C ILE A 382 82.85 -117.35 -66.87
N GLU A 383 82.10 -116.61 -67.70
CA GLU A 383 81.57 -117.14 -68.97
C GLU A 383 82.68 -117.46 -69.99
N ALA A 384 83.79 -116.71 -69.99
CA ALA A 384 84.93 -116.95 -70.88
C ALA A 384 85.74 -118.20 -70.51
N GLU A 385 86.01 -118.41 -69.21
CA GLU A 385 86.80 -119.57 -68.74
C GLU A 385 86.09 -120.91 -68.98
N HIS A 386 84.78 -120.97 -68.77
CA HIS A 386 84.00 -122.19 -68.99
C HIS A 386 83.98 -122.66 -70.45
N LYS A 387 84.04 -121.73 -71.41
CA LYS A 387 84.02 -122.07 -72.84
C LYS A 387 85.36 -122.65 -73.30
N SER A 388 86.47 -122.03 -72.89
CA SER A 388 87.82 -122.47 -73.26
C SER A 388 88.15 -123.88 -72.74
N PHE A 389 87.72 -124.20 -71.50
CA PHE A 389 87.92 -125.53 -70.91
C PHE A 389 87.24 -126.66 -71.70
N ARG A 390 86.05 -126.39 -72.26
CA ARG A 390 85.24 -127.42 -72.91
C ARG A 390 85.71 -127.79 -74.32
N GLU A 391 86.28 -126.83 -75.05
CA GLU A 391 86.83 -127.04 -76.39
C GLU A 391 88.13 -127.87 -76.34
N ILE A 392 88.99 -127.65 -75.33
CA ILE A 392 90.25 -128.41 -75.15
C ILE A 392 89.99 -129.89 -74.85
N TRP A 393 88.94 -130.21 -74.10
CA TRP A 393 88.64 -131.60 -73.72
C TRP A 393 88.26 -132.47 -74.92
N ILE A 394 87.40 -131.96 -75.80
CA ILE A 394 86.86 -132.72 -76.93
C ILE A 394 87.98 -133.13 -77.90
N MET A 395 88.92 -132.21 -78.15
CA MET A 395 90.05 -132.43 -79.05
C MET A 395 90.94 -133.60 -78.60
N ASN A 396 91.28 -133.68 -77.31
CA ASN A 396 92.17 -134.73 -76.78
C ASN A 396 91.51 -136.12 -76.77
N GLU A 397 90.19 -136.20 -76.61
CA GLU A 397 89.45 -137.46 -76.57
C GLU A 397 89.34 -138.13 -77.95
N GLU A 398 89.36 -137.33 -79.02
CA GLU A 398 89.29 -137.81 -80.39
C GLU A 398 90.63 -138.44 -80.85
N GLU A 399 91.77 -137.84 -80.49
CA GLU A 399 93.11 -138.38 -80.80
C GLU A 399 93.37 -139.77 -80.16
N LEU A 400 92.92 -139.98 -78.91
CA LEU A 400 93.10 -141.25 -78.21
C LEU A 400 92.32 -142.41 -78.86
N LYS A 401 91.19 -142.12 -79.50
CA LYS A 401 90.35 -143.13 -80.15
C LYS A 401 90.97 -143.67 -81.44
N GLU A 402 91.63 -142.81 -82.21
CA GLU A 402 92.34 -143.25 -83.42
C GLU A 402 93.51 -144.18 -83.11
N LEU A 403 94.27 -143.90 -82.06
CA LEU A 403 95.46 -144.68 -81.71
C LEU A 403 95.11 -146.11 -81.29
N THR A 404 94.00 -146.28 -80.58
CA THR A 404 93.57 -147.57 -80.02
C THR A 404 93.07 -148.53 -81.11
N ASN A 405 92.41 -148.01 -82.15
CA ASN A 405 91.96 -148.83 -83.28
C ASN A 405 93.11 -149.40 -84.11
N LYS A 406 94.20 -148.63 -84.29
CA LYS A 406 95.42 -149.12 -84.97
C LYS A 406 96.07 -150.29 -84.24
N LEU A 407 96.03 -150.28 -82.90
CA LEU A 407 96.59 -151.34 -82.07
C LEU A 407 95.81 -152.66 -82.21
N LEU A 408 94.49 -152.57 -82.30
CA LEU A 408 93.60 -153.73 -82.45
C LEU A 408 93.76 -154.41 -83.81
N ASP A 409 93.99 -153.65 -84.87
CA ASP A 409 94.24 -154.20 -86.21
C ASP A 409 95.61 -154.91 -86.30
N ALA A 410 96.64 -154.38 -85.63
CA ALA A 410 97.94 -155.03 -85.57
C ALA A 410 97.88 -156.40 -84.85
N SER A 411 97.08 -156.52 -83.79
CA SER A 411 96.87 -157.78 -83.05
C SER A 411 96.17 -158.86 -83.90
N ARG A 412 95.26 -158.46 -84.78
CA ARG A 412 94.57 -159.37 -85.70
C ARG A 412 95.52 -160.04 -86.68
N VAL A 413 96.38 -159.24 -87.33
CA VAL A 413 97.27 -159.70 -88.40
C VAL A 413 98.32 -160.68 -87.86
N ILE A 414 98.90 -160.42 -86.68
CA ILE A 414 99.89 -161.31 -86.06
C ILE A 414 99.29 -162.67 -85.72
N SER A 415 98.06 -162.66 -85.19
CA SER A 415 97.41 -163.86 -84.68
C SER A 415 97.00 -164.82 -85.79
N GLU A 416 96.54 -164.31 -86.94
CA GLU A 416 96.09 -165.14 -88.06
C GLU A 416 97.22 -165.61 -88.98
N GLN A 417 98.23 -164.78 -89.28
CA GLN A 417 99.19 -165.08 -90.35
C GLN A 417 100.48 -165.81 -89.91
N GLN A 418 100.90 -165.71 -88.65
CA GLN A 418 102.17 -166.30 -88.18
C GLN A 418 102.03 -167.53 -87.27
N LEU A 419 100.87 -167.76 -86.64
CA LEU A 419 100.71 -168.78 -85.59
C LEU A 419 99.61 -169.83 -85.83
N GLY A 420 98.79 -169.69 -86.88
CA GLY A 420 97.81 -170.71 -87.29
C GLY A 420 96.65 -170.96 -86.31
N ILE A 421 96.41 -170.07 -85.34
CA ILE A 421 95.33 -170.17 -84.36
C ILE A 421 94.27 -169.08 -84.66
N PRO A 422 92.96 -169.40 -84.62
CA PRO A 422 91.93 -168.41 -84.89
C PRO A 422 91.83 -167.34 -83.79
N TRP A 423 91.85 -166.07 -84.20
CA TRP A 423 91.84 -164.89 -83.31
C TRP A 423 90.42 -164.46 -82.90
N ARG A 424 90.27 -163.98 -81.65
CA ARG A 424 89.04 -163.37 -81.13
C ARG A 424 89.30 -161.96 -80.58
N LYS A 425 88.45 -161.02 -80.97
CA LYS A 425 88.53 -159.59 -80.60
C LYS A 425 88.11 -159.34 -79.13
N PRO A 426 88.86 -158.51 -78.37
CA PRO A 426 88.46 -158.06 -77.02
C PRO A 426 87.33 -157.01 -77.01
N ASP A 427 86.62 -156.91 -75.89
CA ASP A 427 85.54 -155.94 -75.67
C ASP A 427 86.09 -154.51 -75.51
N VAL A 428 85.53 -153.55 -76.25
CA VAL A 428 85.99 -152.15 -76.38
C VAL A 428 84.90 -151.12 -76.07
N THR A 429 83.92 -151.51 -75.25
CA THR A 429 82.76 -150.68 -74.85
C THR A 429 83.10 -149.36 -74.12
N PHE A 430 84.28 -149.22 -73.50
CA PHE A 430 84.67 -148.00 -72.79
C PHE A 430 85.03 -146.80 -73.71
N MET A 431 85.15 -147.01 -75.02
CA MET A 431 85.56 -145.98 -75.99
C MET A 431 84.41 -145.12 -76.57
N CYS A 432 83.16 -145.35 -76.17
CA CYS A 432 81.99 -144.66 -76.70
C CYS A 432 81.62 -143.35 -75.99
N ASN A 433 82.41 -142.88 -75.02
CA ASN A 433 82.11 -141.62 -74.32
C ASN A 433 82.63 -140.40 -75.13
N VAL A 434 81.97 -139.24 -75.00
CA VAL A 434 82.45 -137.95 -75.52
C VAL A 434 82.09 -136.85 -74.51
N GLY A 435 83.10 -136.29 -73.86
CA GLY A 435 83.02 -135.09 -73.02
C GLY A 435 83.45 -135.30 -71.56
N PRO A 436 83.84 -134.20 -70.85
CA PRO A 436 84.24 -134.30 -69.46
C PRO A 436 83.03 -134.68 -68.62
N ILE A 437 83.16 -135.78 -67.88
CA ILE A 437 82.22 -136.20 -66.85
C ILE A 437 82.32 -135.18 -65.72
N SER A 438 81.45 -134.18 -65.75
CA SER A 438 81.20 -133.33 -64.59
C SER A 438 79.96 -133.86 -63.88
N GLY A 439 80.20 -134.66 -62.83
CA GLY A 439 79.23 -134.90 -61.78
C GLY A 439 78.90 -133.61 -61.00
N PRO A 440 77.95 -133.68 -60.06
CA PRO A 440 77.49 -132.51 -59.31
C PRO A 440 78.62 -132.00 -58.40
N VAL A 441 79.18 -130.85 -58.74
CA VAL A 441 80.03 -130.10 -57.81
C VAL A 441 79.12 -129.18 -57.01
N ASP A 442 78.88 -129.58 -55.75
CA ASP A 442 78.40 -128.70 -54.70
C ASP A 442 79.34 -127.50 -54.57
N GLN A 443 78.99 -126.39 -55.23
CA GLN A 443 79.67 -125.11 -54.99
C GLN A 443 79.10 -124.44 -53.76
N ILE A 444 79.72 -124.77 -52.63
CA ILE A 444 79.82 -123.89 -51.47
C ILE A 444 80.32 -122.52 -51.96
N THR A 445 79.46 -121.50 -51.97
CA THR A 445 79.90 -120.11 -52.14
C THR A 445 79.24 -119.21 -51.09
N CYS A 446 80.11 -118.67 -50.24
CA CYS A 446 79.85 -117.75 -49.15
C CYS A 446 79.00 -116.54 -49.57
N LYS A 447 78.01 -116.19 -48.74
CA LYS A 447 77.30 -114.90 -48.85
C LYS A 447 78.25 -113.75 -48.41
N PRO A 448 78.40 -112.66 -49.19
CA PRO A 448 79.25 -111.54 -48.80
C PRO A 448 78.68 -110.74 -47.62
N PRO A 449 79.52 -110.26 -46.67
CA PRO A 449 79.14 -109.48 -45.48
C PRO A 449 78.28 -108.22 -45.73
N ALA A 450 78.29 -107.67 -46.94
CA ALA A 450 77.57 -106.45 -47.31
C ALA A 450 76.03 -106.56 -47.18
N VAL A 451 75.48 -107.76 -47.32
CA VAL A 451 74.01 -107.98 -47.24
C VAL A 451 73.52 -108.00 -45.78
N ILE A 452 74.39 -108.29 -44.81
CA ILE A 452 74.06 -108.30 -43.38
C ILE A 452 74.05 -106.87 -42.82
N ALA A 453 75.00 -106.03 -43.23
CA ALA A 453 75.08 -104.62 -42.80
C ALA A 453 73.89 -103.77 -43.28
N MET A 454 73.42 -103.97 -44.52
CA MET A 454 72.25 -103.22 -45.03
C MET A 454 70.94 -103.57 -44.34
N LYS A 455 70.81 -104.77 -43.74
CA LYS A 455 69.59 -105.19 -43.06
C LYS A 455 69.48 -104.67 -41.62
N GLN A 456 70.59 -104.23 -41.03
CA GLN A 456 70.64 -103.61 -39.70
C GLN A 456 70.52 -102.07 -39.75
N ALA A 457 70.88 -101.41 -40.86
CA ALA A 457 70.85 -99.95 -40.97
C ALA A 457 69.46 -99.34 -41.32
N PHE A 458 68.48 -100.16 -41.71
CA PHE A 458 67.16 -99.72 -42.16
C PHE A 458 65.99 -100.18 -41.26
N GLN A 459 66.16 -100.12 -39.94
CA GLN A 459 65.03 -100.20 -39.00
C GLN A 459 64.63 -98.80 -38.51
N PRO A 460 63.36 -98.38 -38.69
CA PRO A 460 62.84 -97.13 -38.13
C PRO A 460 62.42 -97.33 -36.67
N ASP A 461 63.05 -96.59 -35.73
CA ASP A 461 62.65 -96.56 -34.32
C ASP A 461 61.40 -95.69 -34.10
N ALA A 462 60.31 -96.35 -33.71
CA ALA A 462 58.95 -95.81 -33.66
C ALA A 462 58.65 -94.90 -32.44
N GLU A 463 59.62 -94.62 -31.57
CA GLU A 463 59.36 -93.93 -30.30
C GLU A 463 59.36 -92.39 -30.36
N ARG A 464 59.85 -91.78 -31.45
CA ARG A 464 59.98 -90.31 -31.54
C ARG A 464 58.70 -89.59 -31.99
N THR A 465 57.77 -90.30 -32.62
CA THR A 465 56.59 -89.72 -33.28
C THR A 465 55.39 -89.51 -32.33
N SER A 466 55.41 -90.11 -31.14
CA SER A 466 54.33 -90.03 -30.14
C SER A 466 54.39 -88.76 -29.28
N ARG A 467 55.56 -88.13 -29.11
CA ARG A 467 55.70 -86.90 -28.28
C ARG A 467 55.29 -85.60 -28.99
N ILE A 468 55.24 -85.58 -30.32
CA ILE A 468 54.93 -84.36 -31.09
C ILE A 468 53.42 -84.16 -31.26
N ARG A 469 52.60 -85.22 -31.23
CA ARG A 469 51.14 -85.14 -31.42
C ARG A 469 50.35 -84.63 -30.20
N MET A 470 50.87 -84.73 -28.98
CA MET A 470 50.11 -84.39 -27.76
C MET A 470 50.17 -82.90 -27.35
N ARG A 471 50.84 -82.03 -28.12
CA ARG A 471 51.05 -80.62 -27.72
C ARG A 471 50.19 -79.59 -28.47
N ASN A 472 49.40 -80.00 -29.48
CA ASN A 472 48.74 -79.05 -30.40
C ASN A 472 47.20 -79.00 -30.34
N GLU A 473 46.53 -79.67 -29.38
CA GLU A 473 45.04 -79.69 -29.34
C GLU A 473 44.38 -79.04 -28.12
N LYS A 474 45.09 -78.24 -27.31
CA LYS A 474 44.45 -77.47 -26.23
C LYS A 474 45.01 -76.04 -26.15
N ASN A 475 44.54 -75.17 -27.04
CA ASN A 475 44.66 -73.72 -26.87
C ASN A 475 43.40 -73.05 -27.41
N THR A 476 42.29 -73.24 -26.70
CA THR A 476 41.17 -72.30 -26.72
C THR A 476 41.01 -71.78 -25.29
N VAL A 477 41.23 -70.48 -25.12
CA VAL A 477 41.10 -69.80 -23.82
C VAL A 477 39.61 -69.74 -23.47
N PRO A 478 39.18 -70.20 -22.29
CA PRO A 478 37.78 -70.12 -21.85
C PRO A 478 37.36 -68.66 -21.67
N LYS A 479 36.15 -68.31 -22.11
CA LYS A 479 35.62 -66.93 -22.08
C LYS A 479 34.71 -66.66 -20.87
N SER A 480 34.37 -67.67 -20.08
CA SER A 480 33.60 -67.52 -18.85
C SER A 480 34.11 -68.43 -17.73
N LEU A 481 33.80 -68.07 -16.49
CA LEU A 481 34.18 -68.84 -15.29
C LEU A 481 33.53 -70.24 -15.24
N HIS A 482 32.50 -70.48 -16.03
CA HIS A 482 31.76 -71.75 -16.07
C HIS A 482 32.47 -72.84 -16.90
N ASP A 483 33.43 -72.44 -17.73
CA ASP A 483 34.17 -73.32 -18.65
C ASP A 483 35.46 -73.89 -18.03
N VAL A 484 35.72 -73.60 -16.76
CA VAL A 484 36.95 -74.01 -16.05
C VAL A 484 36.61 -75.13 -15.06
N PRO A 485 37.37 -76.25 -15.03
CA PRO A 485 37.15 -77.33 -14.08
C PRO A 485 37.24 -76.85 -12.61
N PRO A 486 36.35 -77.31 -11.71
CA PRO A 486 36.24 -76.82 -10.34
C PRO A 486 37.44 -77.16 -9.44
N GLU A 487 38.37 -78.00 -9.89
CA GLU A 487 39.65 -78.27 -9.22
C GLU A 487 40.62 -77.10 -9.40
N VAL A 488 40.68 -76.50 -10.60
CA VAL A 488 41.58 -75.39 -10.91
C VAL A 488 41.15 -74.09 -10.21
N VAL A 489 39.84 -73.88 -10.06
CA VAL A 489 39.29 -72.76 -9.30
C VAL A 489 39.63 -72.91 -7.80
N ARG A 490 39.63 -74.13 -7.29
CA ARG A 490 39.97 -74.45 -5.90
C ARG A 490 41.46 -74.25 -5.63
N ASP A 491 42.32 -74.71 -6.55
CA ASP A 491 43.77 -74.50 -6.46
C ASP A 491 44.16 -73.02 -6.54
N PHE A 492 43.44 -72.22 -7.35
CA PHE A 492 43.67 -70.78 -7.43
C PHE A 492 43.25 -70.04 -6.15
N LEU A 493 42.14 -70.43 -5.53
CA LEU A 493 41.72 -69.89 -4.23
C LEU A 493 42.64 -70.35 -3.10
N GLN A 494 43.20 -71.55 -3.18
CA GLN A 494 44.17 -72.06 -2.21
C GLN A 494 45.54 -71.39 -2.33
N LEU A 495 45.91 -70.92 -3.53
CA LEU A 495 47.12 -70.13 -3.77
C LEU A 495 47.02 -68.67 -3.31
N LEU A 496 45.79 -68.12 -3.17
CA LEU A 496 45.55 -66.78 -2.63
C LEU A 496 45.56 -66.75 -1.09
N CYS A 497 45.56 -67.91 -0.42
CA CYS A 497 45.42 -68.04 1.03
C CYS A 497 46.65 -68.67 1.73
N TYR A 498 47.88 -68.48 1.22
CA TYR A 498 49.11 -68.96 1.88
C TYR A 498 50.21 -67.87 1.86
N GLU A 499 50.26 -67.03 2.91
CA GLU A 499 51.24 -66.95 4.04
C GLU A 499 52.63 -66.38 3.69
N PRO A 500 53.38 -65.65 4.57
CA PRO A 500 53.45 -65.85 6.04
C PRO A 500 53.46 -64.57 6.92
N GLY A 501 53.21 -64.78 8.22
CA GLY A 501 53.45 -63.81 9.30
C GLY A 501 54.86 -63.89 9.88
N ASP A 502 55.25 -62.82 10.58
CA ASP A 502 56.29 -62.76 11.61
C ASP A 502 55.69 -61.99 12.80
N ASP A 503 55.94 -62.52 14.00
CA ASP A 503 55.35 -62.22 15.31
C ASP A 503 55.98 -61.01 16.05
N GLU A 504 55.36 -60.67 17.20
CA GLU A 504 55.83 -59.88 18.37
C GLU A 504 55.60 -58.34 18.26
N ASP A 505 54.93 -57.63 19.18
CA ASP A 505 54.69 -57.81 20.61
C ASP A 505 53.34 -57.24 21.12
N ASP A 506 52.94 -57.84 22.24
CA ASP A 506 51.85 -57.58 23.17
C ASP A 506 51.96 -56.22 23.88
N ASP A 507 50.84 -55.51 24.06
CA ASP A 507 50.50 -54.89 25.36
C ASP A 507 49.07 -54.34 25.32
N SER A 508 48.38 -54.66 26.41
CA SER A 508 46.95 -54.57 26.64
C SER A 508 46.46 -53.19 27.08
N ASP A 509 45.15 -53.00 26.91
CA ASP A 509 44.18 -52.39 27.84
C ASP A 509 43.14 -51.60 27.01
N GLU A 510 41.99 -52.20 26.69
CA GLU A 510 40.78 -52.13 27.53
C GLU A 510 40.48 -50.70 28.02
N ASN A 511 39.48 -50.04 27.44
CA ASN A 511 38.13 -50.15 27.97
C ASN A 511 37.10 -49.31 27.17
N ASP A 512 35.93 -49.92 27.08
CA ASP A 512 34.60 -49.48 26.67
C ASP A 512 34.22 -48.04 27.09
N GLY A 513 33.25 -47.37 26.46
CA GLY A 513 32.28 -47.83 25.48
C GLY A 513 31.00 -47.00 25.54
N TYR A 514 30.18 -47.21 24.51
CA TYR A 514 28.71 -47.16 24.44
C TYR A 514 27.97 -45.86 24.84
N VAL A 515 27.28 -45.11 23.96
CA VAL A 515 26.19 -45.41 22.99
C VAL A 515 24.80 -45.08 23.56
N ASN A 516 24.11 -44.20 22.83
CA ASN A 516 22.66 -44.09 22.59
C ASN A 516 21.73 -43.80 23.79
N ASP A 517 20.52 -43.28 23.63
CA ASP A 517 19.72 -42.75 22.50
C ASP A 517 18.59 -41.95 23.17
N CYS A 518 18.02 -41.01 22.41
CA CYS A 518 16.60 -40.64 22.28
C CYS A 518 15.64 -40.74 23.49
N VAL A 519 14.78 -39.73 23.65
CA VAL A 519 13.34 -39.76 23.28
C VAL A 519 12.67 -38.45 23.77
N ASP A 520 12.13 -37.72 22.80
CA ASP A 520 10.80 -37.09 22.66
C ASP A 520 9.98 -36.53 23.84
N ASP A 521 9.24 -35.49 23.44
CA ASP A 521 7.84 -35.13 23.75
C ASP A 521 7.51 -34.09 24.86
N ASP A 522 6.92 -33.00 24.33
CA ASP A 522 5.62 -32.41 24.68
C ASP A 522 5.47 -31.27 25.72
N ASP A 523 4.86 -30.20 25.18
CA ASP A 523 3.71 -29.42 25.67
C ASP A 523 3.86 -28.26 26.68
N ASP A 524 3.44 -27.10 26.14
CA ASP A 524 2.39 -26.20 26.64
C ASP A 524 2.68 -25.06 27.65
N ASP A 525 2.16 -23.90 27.20
CA ASP A 525 1.37 -22.87 27.91
C ASP A 525 2.03 -21.67 28.64
N ASP A 526 1.56 -20.51 28.15
CA ASP A 526 0.98 -19.34 28.84
C ASP A 526 1.86 -18.29 29.56
N ASP A 527 1.78 -17.08 28.97
CA ASP A 527 1.33 -15.79 29.53
C ASP A 527 2.12 -15.03 30.63
N ASP A 528 1.97 -13.70 30.47
CA ASP A 528 2.01 -12.60 31.43
C ASP A 528 3.34 -11.87 31.74
N ASP A 529 3.37 -10.64 31.21
CA ASP A 529 3.45 -9.36 31.92
C ASP A 529 4.72 -8.83 32.62
N ASP A 530 4.91 -7.53 32.33
CA ASP A 530 5.35 -6.43 33.19
C ASP A 530 6.85 -6.18 33.49
N ASP A 531 7.27 -5.02 32.96
CA ASP A 531 7.81 -3.84 33.66
C ASP A 531 9.26 -3.78 34.18
N ASP A 532 9.76 -2.55 34.01
CA ASP A 532 10.84 -1.83 34.72
C ASP A 532 12.28 -2.34 34.51
N ASP A 533 13.32 -1.51 34.43
CA ASP A 533 13.54 -0.07 34.41
C ASP A 533 15.05 0.10 34.11
N ASP A 534 15.45 1.33 33.78
CA ASP A 534 16.77 1.93 34.04
C ASP A 534 18.04 1.29 33.42
N ASP A 535 18.69 2.05 32.53
CA ASP A 535 20.01 2.65 32.78
C ASP A 535 20.52 3.30 31.48
N ASP A 536 21.00 4.55 31.57
CA ASP A 536 22.27 4.98 30.98
C ASP A 536 22.48 6.51 31.18
N GLU A 537 23.24 6.79 32.26
CA GLU A 537 24.46 7.63 32.34
C GLU A 537 24.85 8.43 31.08
N GLU A 538 24.92 9.76 31.17
CA GLU A 538 26.11 10.61 31.43
C GLU A 538 26.88 11.05 30.15
N GLU A 539 27.23 12.36 30.16
CA GLU A 539 28.45 12.96 29.59
C GLU A 539 28.63 12.94 28.05
N GLU A 540 29.25 13.88 27.34
CA GLU A 540 30.15 15.00 27.61
C GLU A 540 30.30 15.83 26.30
N GLU A 541 30.75 17.09 26.42
CA GLU A 541 31.64 17.83 25.48
C GLU A 541 31.17 18.12 24.02
N GLU A 542 31.57 19.15 23.26
CA GLU A 542 32.56 20.25 23.30
C GLU A 542 32.28 21.21 22.10
N GLY A 543 32.93 22.39 22.09
CA GLY A 543 33.23 23.19 20.86
C GLY A 543 32.29 24.39 20.60
N HIS A 544 32.58 25.66 20.94
CA HIS A 544 33.67 26.59 20.57
C HIS A 544 33.69 27.09 19.10
N ASN A 545 33.89 28.42 18.99
CA ASN A 545 34.09 29.32 17.84
C ASN A 545 32.81 30.01 17.31
N ASP A 546 32.53 31.27 17.66
CA ASP A 546 33.19 32.54 17.29
C ASP A 546 32.84 33.01 15.87
N GLU A 547 32.24 34.22 15.85
CA GLU A 547 32.53 35.38 14.96
C GLU A 547 32.42 35.13 13.44
N ASP A 548 31.77 35.96 12.61
CA ASP A 548 31.64 37.39 12.68
C ASP A 548 30.65 37.92 11.62
N ARG A 549 30.10 39.11 11.86
CA ARG A 549 29.27 39.89 10.93
C ARG A 549 30.13 40.82 10.08
N HIS A 550 29.93 40.83 8.77
CA HIS A 550 30.11 42.00 7.89
C HIS A 550 29.23 41.78 6.64
N SER A 551 28.12 42.49 6.42
CA SER A 551 27.93 43.88 5.96
C SER A 551 28.39 44.16 4.53
N ASP A 552 27.41 44.60 3.74
CA ASP A 552 27.44 45.46 2.56
C ASP A 552 27.95 44.87 1.23
N GLU A 553 27.00 44.51 0.37
CA GLU A 553 27.12 44.69 -1.08
C GLU A 553 25.80 45.24 -1.62
N ALA A 554 25.85 46.51 -2.03
CA ALA A 554 24.86 47.17 -2.86
C ALA A 554 25.23 46.88 -4.31
N ASP A 555 24.28 46.38 -5.10
CA ASP A 555 24.38 46.41 -6.56
C ASP A 555 23.05 46.88 -7.16
N ASP A 556 23.10 48.06 -7.76
CA ASP A 556 22.17 48.55 -8.75
C ASP A 556 22.23 47.66 -9.98
N ASN A 557 21.08 47.20 -10.50
CA ASN A 557 20.83 47.28 -11.93
C ASN A 557 19.34 47.10 -12.24
N TYR A 558 18.76 48.20 -12.71
CA TYR A 558 17.52 48.26 -13.47
C TYR A 558 17.65 47.42 -14.75
N ASP A 559 16.75 46.47 -14.97
CA ASP A 559 16.47 45.94 -16.30
C ASP A 559 14.96 45.86 -16.57
N ASP A 560 14.70 46.03 -17.85
CA ASP A 560 13.50 46.40 -18.57
C ASP A 560 12.43 45.28 -18.55
N GLY A 561 11.15 45.68 -18.59
CA GLY A 561 10.04 44.74 -18.39
C GLY A 561 8.70 45.28 -18.83
N HIS A 562 8.59 45.60 -20.12
CA HIS A 562 7.33 45.83 -20.83
C HIS A 562 6.27 44.78 -20.50
N HIS A 563 5.10 45.20 -20.00
CA HIS A 563 3.85 44.46 -20.24
C HIS A 563 2.70 45.38 -20.66
N ARG A 564 2.19 45.06 -21.85
CA ARG A 564 0.93 45.51 -22.45
C ARG A 564 -0.25 45.30 -21.48
N GLY A 565 -1.20 46.23 -21.56
CA GLY A 565 -2.40 46.26 -20.74
C GLY A 565 -3.47 45.24 -21.10
N ILE A 566 -4.64 45.44 -20.49
CA ILE A 566 -6.00 45.32 -21.04
C ILE A 566 -7.02 45.45 -19.87
N LEU A 567 -8.15 46.11 -20.16
CA LEU A 567 -9.45 46.23 -19.45
C LEU A 567 -9.67 47.42 -18.50
N GLU A 568 -10.26 48.48 -19.06
CA GLU A 568 -11.66 48.85 -18.75
C GLU A 568 -12.41 49.13 -20.06
#